data_AF-A0A960VIJ9-F1
#
_entry.id   AF-A0A960VIJ9-F1
#
_cell.length_a   1.000
_cell.length_b   1.000
_cell.length_c   1.000
_cell.angle_alpha   90.00
_cell.angle_beta   90.00
_cell.angle_gamma   90.00
#
_symmetry.space_group_name_H-M   'P 1'
#
loop_
_entity.id
_entity.type
_entity.pdbx_description
1 polymer ?
#
loop_
_entity_poly.entity_id
_entity_poly.type
_entity_poly.pdbx_seq_one_letter_code
_entity_poly.pdbx_strand_id
1 'polypeptide(L)'
;MEVKQAFSELGLSKGLNPKVILLRQKLARKAKEETKFRFYSLYSLVNRPDVIEAAWMLVRKNQGAPGVDNVSFEDIEKQTGGSRKLLVEIQTELHDKSYKPKPICRVYIPKADGKKRPLGIPTIKDRVLAVSVLNEE
;
A
#
# COMPACT_ATOMS: atom_id res chain seq x y z
N MET A 1 -14.62 -16.36 22.49
CA MET A 1 -14.73 -15.56 21.25
C MET A 1 -13.34 -15.34 20.70
N GLU A 2 -12.99 -15.99 19.60
CA GLU A 2 -11.66 -15.84 19.01
C GLU A 2 -11.47 -14.41 18.50
N VAL A 3 -10.31 -13.84 18.82
CA VAL A 3 -9.86 -12.52 18.35
C VAL A 3 -10.08 -12.32 16.85
N LYS A 4 -9.97 -13.40 16.05
CA LYS A 4 -10.25 -13.41 14.60
C LYS A 4 -11.70 -13.05 14.24
N GLN A 5 -12.67 -13.43 15.07
CA GLN A 5 -14.10 -13.22 14.82
C GLN A 5 -14.50 -11.76 15.08
N ALA A 6 -13.98 -11.16 16.16
CA ALA A 6 -14.14 -9.73 16.45
C ALA A 6 -13.50 -8.84 15.35
N PHE A 7 -12.37 -9.25 14.78
CA PHE A 7 -11.73 -8.51 13.67
C PHE A 7 -12.54 -8.58 12.37
N SER A 8 -13.32 -9.63 12.13
CA SER A 8 -14.19 -9.74 10.95
C SER A 8 -15.47 -8.91 11.06
N GLU A 9 -15.98 -8.67 12.26
CA GLU A 9 -17.23 -7.93 12.52
C GLU A 9 -17.04 -6.41 12.45
N LEU A 10 -15.82 -5.92 12.68
CA LEU A 10 -15.48 -4.49 12.68
C LEU A 10 -15.25 -3.87 11.29
N GLY A 11 -15.52 -4.60 10.19
CA GLY A 11 -15.29 -4.10 8.83
C GLY A 11 -13.81 -3.87 8.48
N LEU A 12 -12.90 -4.22 9.39
CA LEU A 12 -11.45 -4.11 9.21
C LEU A 12 -11.01 -5.14 8.17
N SER A 13 -10.81 -4.65 6.94
CA SER A 13 -10.11 -5.28 5.82
C SER A 13 -9.68 -6.73 6.08
N LYS A 14 -10.57 -7.69 5.79
CA LYS A 14 -10.32 -9.12 5.91
C LYS A 14 -8.94 -9.47 5.34
N GLY A 15 -8.01 -9.89 6.21
CA GLY A 15 -6.66 -10.34 5.84
C GLY A 15 -5.50 -9.43 6.23
N LEU A 16 -5.73 -8.27 6.85
CA LEU A 16 -4.63 -7.42 7.33
C LEU A 16 -4.02 -7.89 8.64
N ASN A 17 -2.73 -7.61 8.81
CA ASN A 17 -1.99 -7.90 10.04
C ASN A 17 -2.61 -7.14 11.24
N PRO A 18 -3.03 -7.82 12.32
CA PRO A 18 -3.65 -7.18 13.48
C PRO A 18 -2.80 -6.07 14.12
N LYS A 19 -1.47 -6.18 14.02
CA LYS A 19 -0.54 -5.15 14.53
C LYS A 19 -0.67 -3.83 13.76
N VAL A 20 -0.88 -3.90 12.45
CA VAL A 20 -1.05 -2.73 11.58
C VAL A 20 -2.41 -2.07 11.83
N ILE A 21 -3.46 -2.87 12.00
CA ILE A 21 -4.79 -2.40 12.38
C ILE A 21 -4.73 -1.63 13.70
N LEU A 22 -4.14 -2.24 14.73
CA LEU A 22 -4.02 -1.61 16.05
C LEU A 22 -3.16 -0.34 16.01
N LEU A 23 -2.09 -0.33 15.21
CA LEU A 23 -1.28 0.86 14.98
C LEU A 23 -2.14 2.00 14.41
N ARG A 24 -2.89 1.73 13.34
CA ARG A 24 -3.76 2.73 12.69
C ARG A 24 -4.81 3.27 13.65
N GLN A 25 -5.48 2.39 14.42
CA GLN A 25 -6.46 2.80 15.43
C GLN A 25 -5.85 3.70 16.51
N LYS A 26 -4.65 3.35 17.00
CA LYS A 26 -3.95 4.17 18.01
C LYS A 26 -3.57 5.55 17.47
N LEU A 27 -3.06 5.62 16.24
CA LEU A 27 -2.73 6.88 15.59
C LEU A 27 -3.98 7.74 15.37
N ALA A 28 -5.05 7.14 14.84
CA ALA A 28 -6.31 7.83 14.58
C ALA A 28 -6.95 8.35 15.88
N ARG A 29 -6.98 7.53 16.93
CA ARG A 29 -7.48 7.94 18.24
C ARG A 29 -6.66 9.10 18.82
N LYS A 30 -5.33 8.98 18.82
CA LYS A 30 -4.44 10.05 19.30
C LYS A 30 -4.64 11.35 18.53
N ALA A 31 -4.79 11.28 17.21
CA ALA A 31 -5.04 12.45 16.37
C ALA A 31 -6.40 13.12 16.66
N LYS A 32 -7.44 12.34 17.01
CA LYS A 32 -8.76 12.85 17.39
C LYS A 32 -8.78 13.44 18.81
N GLU A 33 -8.13 12.79 19.76
CA GLU A 33 -8.06 13.21 21.16
C GLU A 33 -7.16 14.44 21.35
N GLU A 34 -6.03 14.49 20.64
CA GLU A 34 -5.04 15.56 20.77
C GLU A 34 -4.74 16.19 19.41
N THR A 35 -5.62 17.10 18.97
CA THR A 35 -5.51 17.77 17.66
C THR A 35 -4.25 18.61 17.49
N LYS A 36 -3.59 19.02 18.58
CA LYS A 36 -2.32 19.76 18.58
C LYS A 36 -1.09 18.85 18.64
N PHE A 37 -1.25 17.53 18.80
CA PHE A 37 -0.14 16.61 18.91
C PHE A 37 0.57 16.43 17.56
N ARG A 38 1.90 16.58 17.56
CA ARG A 38 2.73 16.36 16.36
C ARG A 38 3.31 14.95 16.37
N PHE A 39 3.06 14.20 15.31
CA PHE A 39 3.71 12.91 15.09
C PHE A 39 5.12 13.13 14.51
N TYR A 40 6.15 12.70 15.24
CA TYR A 40 7.56 12.90 14.84
C TYR A 40 8.12 11.75 13.99
N SER A 41 7.44 10.60 13.95
CA SER A 41 7.99 9.35 13.40
C SER A 41 7.10 8.69 12.34
N LEU A 42 6.20 9.45 11.69
CA LEU A 42 5.32 8.88 10.65
C LEU A 42 6.11 8.16 9.54
N TYR A 43 7.26 8.72 9.16
CA TYR A 43 8.11 8.11 8.14
C TYR A 43 8.62 6.71 8.53
N SER A 44 9.08 6.54 9.78
CA SER A 44 9.54 5.23 10.25
C SER A 44 8.38 4.25 10.45
N LEU A 45 7.17 4.74 10.74
CA LEU A 45 5.97 3.92 10.78
C LEU A 45 5.57 3.39 9.40
N VAL A 46 5.68 4.22 8.36
CA VAL A 46 5.45 3.81 6.97
C VAL A 46 6.49 2.77 6.53
N ASN A 47 7.76 2.93 6.94
CA ASN A 47 8.83 1.99 6.61
C ASN A 47 8.82 0.69 7.44
N ARG A 48 7.81 0.47 8.30
CA ARG A 48 7.73 -0.76 9.09
C ARG A 48 7.47 -1.98 8.18
N PRO A 49 8.14 -3.12 8.43
CA PRO A 49 7.94 -4.32 7.63
C PRO A 49 6.50 -4.81 7.57
N ASP A 50 5.79 -4.80 8.68
CA ASP A 50 4.40 -5.24 8.74
C ASP A 50 3.45 -4.32 7.97
N VAL A 51 3.74 -3.02 7.92
CA VAL A 51 2.97 -2.03 7.15
C VAL A 51 3.19 -2.20 5.64
N ILE A 52 4.44 -2.35 5.19
CA ILE A 52 4.77 -2.56 3.78
C ILE A 52 4.21 -3.90 3.27
N GLU A 53 4.30 -4.96 4.07
CA GLU A 53 3.72 -6.27 3.74
C GLU A 53 2.19 -6.20 3.65
N ALA A 54 1.52 -5.52 4.59
CA ALA A 54 0.08 -5.29 4.51
C ALA A 54 -0.33 -4.52 3.25
N ALA A 55 0.45 -3.49 2.88
CA ALA A 55 0.21 -2.73 1.67
C ALA A 55 0.39 -3.59 0.40
N TRP A 56 1.40 -4.45 0.35
CA TRP A 56 1.56 -5.43 -0.74
C TRP A 56 0.36 -6.35 -0.87
N MET A 57 -0.14 -6.91 0.23
CA MET A 57 -1.30 -7.81 0.20
C MET A 57 -2.54 -7.11 -0.36
N LEU A 58 -2.78 -5.86 0.04
CA LEU A 58 -3.89 -5.05 -0.49
C LEU A 58 -3.73 -4.77 -1.99
N VAL A 59 -2.54 -4.35 -2.42
CA VAL A 59 -2.26 -4.04 -3.83
C VAL A 59 -2.36 -5.30 -4.70
N ARG A 60 -1.86 -6.43 -4.22
CA ARG A 60 -1.93 -7.73 -4.90
C ARG A 60 -3.37 -8.22 -5.06
N LYS A 61 -4.21 -8.03 -4.04
CA LYS A 61 -5.64 -8.38 -4.06
C LYS A 61 -6.41 -7.61 -5.13
N ASN A 62 -6.04 -6.37 -5.40
CA ASN A 62 -6.68 -5.54 -6.41
C ASN A 62 -6.32 -5.93 -7.86
N GLN A 63 -5.28 -6.76 -8.07
CA GLN A 63 -4.88 -7.30 -9.38
C GLN A 63 -4.76 -6.25 -10.51
N GLY A 64 -4.28 -5.05 -10.19
CA GLY A 64 -4.16 -3.96 -11.16
C GLY A 64 -3.12 -4.21 -12.25
N ALA A 65 -3.34 -3.62 -13.43
CA ALA A 65 -2.42 -3.69 -14.57
C ALA A 65 -1.00 -3.20 -14.24
N PRO A 66 0.03 -3.66 -14.99
CA PRO A 66 1.41 -3.21 -14.80
C PRO A 66 1.55 -1.71 -15.13
N GLY A 67 2.56 -1.08 -14.53
CA GLY A 67 2.87 0.33 -14.75
C GLY A 67 3.75 0.54 -15.99
N VAL A 68 4.45 1.67 -16.05
CA VAL A 68 5.34 2.03 -17.17
C VAL A 68 6.50 1.05 -17.37
N ASP A 69 6.87 0.30 -16.33
CA ASP A 69 7.93 -0.72 -16.38
C ASP A 69 7.45 -2.09 -16.85
N ASN A 70 6.16 -2.25 -17.16
CA ASN A 70 5.55 -3.49 -17.64
C ASN A 70 5.76 -4.71 -16.72
N VAL A 71 6.09 -4.50 -15.44
CA VAL A 71 6.27 -5.59 -14.47
C VAL A 71 4.91 -5.97 -13.88
N SER A 72 4.50 -7.23 -14.08
CA SER A 72 3.26 -7.79 -13.51
C SER A 72 3.48 -8.37 -12.10
N PHE A 73 2.39 -8.73 -11.42
CA PHE A 73 2.49 -9.41 -10.12
C PHE A 73 3.11 -10.79 -10.25
N GLU A 74 2.78 -11.49 -11.32
CA GLU A 74 3.30 -12.82 -11.65
C GLU A 74 4.81 -12.75 -11.92
N ASP A 75 5.30 -11.69 -12.57
CA ASP A 75 6.75 -11.49 -12.78
C ASP A 75 7.49 -11.29 -11.46
N ILE A 76 6.92 -10.52 -10.53
CA ILE A 76 7.48 -10.30 -9.19
C ILE A 76 7.52 -11.61 -8.41
N GLU A 77 6.44 -12.40 -8.45
CA GLU A 77 6.33 -13.67 -7.73
C GLU A 77 7.25 -14.76 -8.30
N LYS A 78 7.52 -14.75 -9.61
CA LYS A 78 8.41 -15.71 -10.28
C LYS A 78 9.90 -15.36 -10.12
N GLN A 79 10.25 -14.11 -9.82
CA GLN A 79 11.64 -13.71 -9.63
C GLN A 79 12.25 -14.41 -8.40
N THR A 80 13.56 -14.68 -8.42
CA THR A 80 14.29 -15.15 -7.22
C THR A 80 14.09 -14.17 -6.06
N GLY A 81 13.53 -14.68 -4.96
CA GLY A 81 13.16 -13.88 -3.77
C GLY A 81 11.72 -13.34 -3.79
N GLY A 82 11.00 -13.49 -4.90
CA GLY A 82 9.57 -13.19 -5.01
C GLY A 82 9.19 -11.76 -4.60
N SER A 83 7.99 -11.61 -4.03
CA SER A 83 7.53 -10.36 -3.43
C SER A 83 8.44 -9.86 -2.31
N ARG A 84 9.06 -10.75 -1.52
CA ARG A 84 9.95 -10.37 -0.41
C ARG A 84 11.12 -9.51 -0.91
N LYS A 85 11.68 -9.82 -2.09
CA LYS A 85 12.76 -9.01 -2.68
C LYS A 85 12.31 -7.58 -2.92
N LEU A 86 11.13 -7.39 -3.50
CA LEU A 86 10.54 -6.06 -3.71
C LEU A 86 10.31 -5.33 -2.38
N LEU A 87 9.79 -6.00 -1.35
CA LEU A 87 9.54 -5.36 -0.05
C LEU A 87 10.84 -4.90 0.61
N VAL A 88 11.90 -5.69 0.51
CA VAL A 88 13.24 -5.32 1.00
C VAL A 88 13.82 -4.16 0.20
N GLU A 89 13.68 -4.15 -1.12
CA GLU A 89 14.10 -3.02 -1.96
C GLU A 89 13.41 -1.72 -1.54
N ILE A 90 12.09 -1.76 -1.36
CA ILE A 90 11.30 -0.61 -0.88
C ILE A 90 11.81 -0.15 0.48
N GLN A 91 12.04 -1.07 1.42
CA GLN A 91 12.51 -0.73 2.76
C GLN A 91 13.85 -0.04 2.76
N THR A 92 14.79 -0.57 1.97
CA THR A 92 16.12 0.00 1.80
C THR A 92 16.04 1.38 1.16
N GLU A 93 15.27 1.53 0.08
CA GLU A 93 15.09 2.83 -0.60
C GLU A 93 14.45 3.89 0.31
N LEU A 94 13.50 3.51 1.17
CA LEU A 94 12.95 4.39 2.19
C LEU A 94 13.95 4.68 3.31
N HIS A 95 14.69 3.68 3.78
CA HIS A 95 15.69 3.88 4.83
C HIS A 95 16.77 4.88 4.39
N ASP A 96 17.27 4.69 3.17
CA ASP A 96 18.33 5.51 2.56
C ASP A 96 17.80 6.83 1.98
N LYS A 97 16.48 7.05 2.01
CA LYS A 97 15.79 8.20 1.37
C LYS A 97 16.13 8.34 -0.12
N SER A 98 16.38 7.23 -0.79
CA SER A 98 16.76 7.16 -2.20
C SER A 98 15.58 6.83 -3.12
N TYR A 99 14.42 6.49 -2.57
CA TYR A 99 13.20 6.22 -3.34
C TYR A 99 12.85 7.37 -4.29
N LYS A 100 12.64 7.04 -5.56
CA LYS A 100 12.16 7.95 -6.60
C LYS A 100 10.98 7.31 -7.34
N PRO A 101 9.80 7.94 -7.34
CA PRO A 101 8.63 7.41 -8.05
C PRO A 101 8.88 7.40 -9.56
N LYS A 102 8.34 6.39 -10.24
CA LYS A 102 8.40 6.31 -11.70
C LYS A 102 7.25 7.11 -12.34
N PRO A 103 7.39 7.52 -13.62
CA PRO A 103 6.30 8.10 -14.37
C PRO A 103 5.06 7.17 -14.43
N ILE A 104 3.88 7.78 -14.40
CA ILE A 104 2.61 7.05 -14.44
C ILE A 104 2.31 6.64 -15.89
N CYS A 105 1.94 5.37 -16.11
CA CYS A 105 1.49 4.88 -17.42
C CYS A 105 0.08 5.42 -17.72
N ARG A 106 -0.10 6.07 -18.88
CA ARG A 106 -1.38 6.64 -19.28
C ARG A 106 -2.14 5.68 -20.20
N VAL A 107 -3.29 5.22 -19.75
CA VAL A 107 -4.20 4.38 -20.54
C VAL A 107 -5.51 5.12 -20.75
N TYR A 108 -6.16 4.93 -21.89
CA TYR A 108 -7.42 5.58 -22.21
C TYR A 108 -8.55 4.55 -22.21
N ILE A 109 -9.54 4.74 -21.34
CA ILE A 109 -10.74 3.90 -21.29
C ILE A 109 -11.83 4.58 -22.11
N PRO A 110 -12.41 3.88 -23.11
CA PRO A 110 -13.50 4.43 -23.91
C PRO A 110 -14.76 4.59 -23.05
N LYS A 111 -15.49 5.70 -23.24
CA LYS A 111 -16.83 5.90 -22.70
C LYS A 111 -17.88 5.60 -23.78
N ALA A 112 -19.12 5.40 -23.35
CA ALA A 112 -20.26 5.21 -24.24
C ALA A 112 -20.54 6.43 -25.15
N ASP A 113 -20.13 7.64 -24.74
CA ASP A 113 -20.30 8.89 -25.49
C ASP A 113 -19.18 9.16 -26.53
N GLY A 114 -18.30 8.18 -26.77
CA GLY A 114 -17.16 8.30 -27.69
C GLY A 114 -15.96 9.07 -27.14
N LYS A 115 -16.07 9.71 -25.96
CA LYS A 115 -14.93 10.34 -25.28
C LYS A 115 -14.08 9.29 -24.59
N LYS A 116 -12.84 9.66 -24.24
CA LYS A 116 -11.92 8.78 -23.51
C LYS A 116 -11.66 9.33 -22.10
N ARG A 117 -11.82 8.50 -21.06
CA ARG A 117 -11.36 8.83 -19.71
C ARG A 117 -9.90 8.40 -19.59
N PRO A 118 -8.97 9.32 -19.28
CA PRO A 118 -7.61 8.91 -19.01
C PRO A 118 -7.51 8.25 -17.64
N LEU A 119 -6.79 7.14 -17.57
CA LEU A 119 -6.40 6.44 -16.35
C LEU A 119 -4.87 6.50 -16.21
N GLY A 120 -4.41 6.80 -15.01
CA GLY A 120 -3.01 6.70 -14.65
C GLY A 120 -2.75 5.40 -13.90
N ILE A 121 -1.84 4.57 -14.38
CA ILE A 121 -1.44 3.32 -13.76
C ILE A 121 0.00 3.48 -13.23
N PRO A 122 0.19 3.66 -11.92
CA PRO A 122 1.52 3.67 -11.30
C PRO A 122 2.15 2.28 -11.34
N THR A 123 3.45 2.19 -11.09
CA THR A 123 4.13 0.88 -10.94
C THR A 123 3.67 0.16 -9.69
N ILE A 124 3.84 -1.16 -9.63
CA ILE A 124 3.45 -1.95 -8.46
C ILE A 124 4.18 -1.44 -7.21
N LYS A 125 5.48 -1.11 -7.31
CA LYS A 125 6.26 -0.50 -6.23
C LYS A 125 5.62 0.79 -5.70
N ASP A 126 5.27 1.70 -6.60
CA ASP A 126 4.65 2.97 -6.23
C ASP A 126 3.27 2.78 -5.59
N ARG A 127 2.49 1.78 -6.05
CA ARG A 127 1.20 1.44 -5.43
C ARG A 127 1.35 0.91 -4.02
N VAL A 128 2.34 0.04 -3.77
CA VAL A 128 2.63 -0.47 -2.42
C VAL A 128 2.96 0.68 -1.47
N LEU A 129 3.80 1.61 -1.92
CA LEU A 129 4.16 2.80 -1.13
C LEU A 129 2.99 3.77 -0.94
N ALA A 130 2.11 3.93 -1.94
CA ALA A 130 0.91 4.74 -1.76
C ALA A 130 -0.01 4.13 -0.69
N VAL A 131 -0.26 2.82 -0.75
CA VAL A 131 -1.14 2.12 0.20
C VAL A 131 -0.54 2.05 1.60
N SER A 132 0.78 2.06 1.77
CA SER A 132 1.40 2.12 3.10
C SER A 132 1.18 3.45 3.81
N VAL A 133 0.93 4.53 3.05
CA VAL A 133 0.65 5.89 3.57
C VAL A 133 -0.85 6.17 3.68
N LEU A 134 -1.67 5.63 2.77
CA LEU A 134 -3.11 5.87 2.75
C LEU A 134 -3.80 5.16 3.92
N ASN A 135 -4.59 5.93 4.68
CA ASN A 135 -5.56 5.40 5.62
C ASN A 135 -6.82 5.05 4.83
N GLU A 136 -7.21 3.78 4.83
CA GLU A 136 -8.58 3.41 4.45
C GLU A 136 -9.48 3.86 5.61
N GLU A 137 -10.40 4.79 5.34
CA GLU A 137 -11.41 5.29 6.29
C GLU A 137 -12.48 4.25 6.62
#